data_AF-A0A3B3QZF6-F1
#
_entry.id   AF-A0A3B3QZF6-F1
#
_cell.length_a   1.000
_cell.length_b   1.000
_cell.length_c   1.000
_cell.angle_alpha   90.00
_cell.angle_beta   90.00
_cell.angle_gamma   90.00
#
_symmetry.space_group_name_H-M   'P 1'
#
loop_
_entity.id
_entity.type
_entity.pdbx_description
1 polymer ?
#
loop_
_entity_poly.entity_id
_entity_poly.type
_entity_poly.pdbx_seq_one_letter_code
_entity_poly.pdbx_strand_id
1 'polypeptide(L)'
;MGLLSDPNRRRALTTLLTRLNTPLCVVCYLAGVAWFMGLAFQPFTLRTYMSENAMGSTMVEEHFPTGERALAMGREFSAHKKQAGGMPVDWLVKAMQAKGLEVFTQSFSRTLPFPDENKERYMVRGTNVYGILRAPRAPRTESLVFSAPCSPQGNDQAVGLLLGLAQYFRGEVQETGTHPFSDTGTHPFSDTGTRPFSDTGSRAPWPWFC
;
A
#
# COMPACT_ATOMS: atom_id res chain seq x y z
N MET A 1 -16.31 -49.22 -9.92
CA MET A 1 -15.05 -49.24 -10.71
C MET A 1 -15.23 -50.10 -11.96
N GLY A 2 -15.99 -49.64 -12.97
CA GLY A 2 -16.30 -50.48 -14.15
C GLY A 2 -16.93 -49.76 -15.35
N LEU A 3 -17.05 -48.43 -15.33
CA LEU A 3 -17.63 -47.69 -16.46
C LEU A 3 -16.60 -47.28 -17.53
N LEU A 4 -15.31 -47.28 -17.17
CA LEU A 4 -14.20 -46.85 -18.02
C LEU A 4 -13.36 -48.01 -18.57
N SER A 5 -13.66 -49.28 -18.28
CA SER A 5 -12.85 -50.42 -18.77
C SER A 5 -13.41 -51.09 -20.04
N ASP A 6 -14.64 -50.76 -20.46
CA ASP A 6 -15.28 -51.39 -21.63
C ASP A 6 -14.97 -50.64 -22.94
N PRO A 7 -14.28 -51.27 -23.92
CA PRO A 7 -13.89 -50.63 -25.17
C PRO A 7 -15.09 -50.23 -26.06
N ASN A 8 -16.19 -50.98 -26.00
CA ASN A 8 -17.41 -50.68 -26.77
C ASN A 8 -18.19 -49.50 -26.18
N ARG A 9 -18.27 -49.39 -24.84
CA ARG A 9 -18.91 -48.25 -24.18
C ARG A 9 -18.08 -46.97 -24.34
N ARG A 10 -16.75 -47.08 -24.36
CA ARG A 10 -15.85 -45.96 -24.71
C ARG A 10 -16.13 -45.45 -26.12
N ARG A 11 -16.23 -46.33 -27.12
CA ARG A 11 -16.55 -45.93 -28.50
C ARG A 11 -17.90 -45.22 -28.61
N ALA A 12 -18.93 -45.76 -27.95
CA ALA A 12 -20.26 -45.14 -27.89
C ALA A 12 -20.27 -43.78 -27.18
N LEU A 13 -19.53 -43.63 -26.08
CA LEU A 13 -19.36 -42.35 -25.41
C LEU A 13 -18.58 -41.37 -26.27
N THR A 14 -17.53 -41.80 -26.97
CA THR A 14 -16.77 -40.91 -27.86
C THR A 14 -17.58 -40.47 -29.08
N THR A 15 -18.44 -41.33 -29.65
CA THR A 15 -19.34 -40.94 -30.73
C THR A 15 -20.48 -40.04 -30.25
N LEU A 16 -20.98 -40.24 -29.04
CA LEU A 16 -21.94 -39.35 -28.40
C LEU A 16 -21.32 -37.97 -28.10
N LEU A 17 -20.12 -37.94 -27.50
CA LEU A 17 -19.41 -36.72 -27.16
C LEU A 17 -19.02 -35.91 -28.40
N THR A 18 -18.59 -36.58 -29.48
CA THR A 18 -18.27 -35.90 -30.75
C THR A 18 -19.51 -35.35 -31.44
N ARG A 19 -20.67 -36.03 -31.35
CA ARG A 19 -21.95 -35.48 -31.83
C ARG A 19 -22.46 -34.31 -31.00
N LEU A 20 -22.24 -34.35 -29.68
CA LEU A 20 -22.64 -33.27 -28.78
C LEU A 20 -21.58 -32.17 -28.65
N ASN A 21 -20.42 -32.27 -29.31
CA ASN A 21 -19.32 -31.32 -29.17
C ASN A 21 -19.72 -29.90 -29.59
N THR A 22 -20.36 -29.75 -30.75
CA THR A 22 -20.83 -28.45 -31.24
C THR A 22 -21.89 -27.81 -30.34
N PRO A 23 -22.98 -28.49 -29.90
CA PRO A 23 -23.93 -27.87 -28.98
C PRO A 23 -23.32 -27.62 -27.60
N LEU A 24 -22.44 -28.49 -27.08
CA LEU A 24 -21.74 -28.26 -25.81
C LEU A 24 -20.86 -27.01 -25.86
N CYS A 25 -20.12 -26.82 -26.95
CA CYS A 25 -19.25 -25.66 -27.11
C CYS A 25 -20.05 -24.35 -27.17
N VAL A 26 -21.17 -24.34 -27.91
CA VAL A 26 -22.06 -23.17 -27.99
C VAL A 26 -22.72 -22.87 -26.64
N VAL A 27 -23.22 -23.89 -25.95
CA VAL A 27 -23.83 -23.71 -24.61
C VAL A 27 -22.81 -23.20 -23.60
N CYS A 28 -21.59 -23.76 -23.61
CA CYS A 28 -20.50 -23.32 -22.72
C CYS A 28 -20.08 -21.88 -23.01
N TYR A 29 -20.02 -21.50 -24.30
CA TYR A 29 -19.72 -20.13 -24.71
C TYR A 29 -20.82 -19.14 -24.25
N LEU A 30 -22.10 -19.47 -24.47
CA LEU A 30 -23.21 -18.64 -24.02
C LEU A 30 -23.29 -18.54 -22.50
N ALA A 31 -23.01 -19.63 -21.79
CA ALA A 31 -22.91 -19.63 -20.33
C ALA A 31 -21.77 -18.72 -19.85
N GLY A 32 -20.61 -18.76 -20.50
CA GLY A 32 -19.48 -17.87 -20.20
C GLY A 32 -19.79 -16.41 -20.45
N VAL A 33 -20.43 -16.07 -21.58
CA VAL A 33 -20.86 -14.69 -21.89
C VAL A 33 -21.92 -14.21 -20.89
N ALA A 34 -22.91 -15.04 -20.55
CA ALA A 34 -23.91 -14.71 -19.54
C ALA A 34 -23.28 -14.48 -18.16
N TRP A 35 -22.28 -15.28 -17.78
CA TRP A 35 -21.55 -15.10 -16.52
C TRP A 35 -20.69 -13.83 -16.52
N PHE A 36 -20.05 -13.51 -17.65
CA PHE A 36 -19.28 -12.29 -17.82
C PHE A 36 -20.16 -11.03 -17.75
N MET A 37 -21.35 -11.08 -18.36
CA MET A 37 -22.35 -10.02 -18.23
C MET A 37 -22.92 -9.94 -16.80
N GLY A 38 -23.02 -11.08 -16.10
CA GLY A 38 -23.37 -11.15 -14.68
C GLY A 38 -22.34 -10.44 -13.79
N LEU A 39 -21.05 -10.56 -14.09
CA LEU A 39 -19.99 -9.83 -13.37
C LEU A 39 -20.09 -8.31 -13.54
N ALA A 40 -20.57 -7.82 -14.68
CA ALA A 40 -20.82 -6.40 -14.89
C ALA A 40 -22.03 -5.87 -14.11
N PHE A 41 -22.91 -6.74 -13.63
CA PHE A 41 -24.10 -6.36 -12.88
C PHE A 41 -23.75 -6.15 -11.40
N GLN A 42 -23.99 -4.93 -10.91
CA GLN A 42 -23.64 -4.44 -9.58
C GLN A 42 -24.09 -5.29 -8.36
N PRO A 43 -25.17 -6.09 -8.40
CA PRO A 43 -25.53 -6.97 -7.27
C PRO A 43 -24.83 -8.34 -7.28
N PHE A 44 -24.19 -8.77 -8.38
CA PHE A 44 -23.42 -10.02 -8.47
C PHE A 44 -21.92 -9.82 -8.33
N THR A 45 -21.44 -8.61 -8.60
CA THR A 45 -20.19 -8.12 -8.02
C THR A 45 -20.45 -7.97 -6.52
N LEU A 46 -20.16 -9.04 -5.76
CA LEU A 46 -19.89 -8.92 -4.32
C LEU A 46 -19.04 -7.68 -4.17
N ARG A 47 -19.62 -6.60 -3.62
CA ARG A 47 -18.90 -5.40 -3.19
C ARG A 47 -17.59 -5.92 -2.65
N THR A 48 -16.47 -5.61 -3.32
CA THR A 48 -15.15 -6.13 -2.95
C THR A 48 -15.02 -5.99 -1.45
N TYR A 49 -15.21 -7.10 -0.74
CA TYR A 49 -15.32 -7.10 0.71
C TYR A 49 -13.89 -6.93 1.18
N MET A 50 -13.49 -5.68 1.31
CA MET A 50 -12.33 -5.33 2.13
C MET A 50 -12.68 -5.88 3.51
N SER A 51 -11.91 -6.85 3.98
CA SER A 51 -12.13 -7.46 5.28
C SER A 51 -12.21 -6.37 6.35
N GLU A 52 -13.41 -6.18 6.89
CA GLU A 52 -13.72 -5.37 8.09
C GLU A 52 -12.78 -5.68 9.28
N ASN A 53 -12.12 -6.84 9.30
CA ASN A 53 -11.21 -7.25 10.37
C ASN A 53 -9.77 -6.70 10.27
N ALA A 54 -9.46 -5.79 9.34
CA ALA A 54 -8.12 -5.15 9.28
C ALA A 54 -8.11 -3.71 9.83
N MET A 55 -9.25 -3.03 9.84
CA MET A 55 -9.47 -1.74 10.51
C MET A 55 -10.92 -1.76 10.99
N GLY A 56 -11.15 -1.57 12.29
CA GLY A 56 -12.50 -1.58 12.84
C GLY A 56 -13.42 -0.64 12.06
N SER A 57 -14.69 -1.01 11.93
CA SER A 57 -15.72 -0.28 11.17
C SER A 57 -15.91 1.20 11.57
N THR A 58 -15.24 1.66 12.62
CA THR A 58 -15.18 3.04 13.12
C THR A 58 -13.88 3.78 12.80
N MET A 59 -12.93 3.19 12.05
CA MET A 59 -11.58 3.73 11.81
C MET A 59 -11.27 3.92 10.31
N VAL A 60 -12.32 4.11 9.50
CA VAL A 60 -12.19 4.39 8.06
C VAL A 60 -12.60 5.83 7.82
N GLU A 61 -11.62 6.69 7.56
CA GLU A 61 -11.86 8.03 7.06
C GLU A 61 -11.93 7.99 5.52
N GLU A 62 -13.12 8.18 4.95
CA GLU A 62 -13.33 8.10 3.49
C GLU A 62 -12.72 9.29 2.73
N HIS A 63 -12.39 10.37 3.44
CA HIS A 63 -11.90 11.60 2.85
C HIS A 63 -10.59 12.03 3.47
N PHE A 64 -9.71 12.64 2.68
CA PHE A 64 -8.49 13.26 3.20
C PHE A 64 -8.77 14.73 3.54
N PRO A 65 -9.05 15.09 4.81
CA PRO A 65 -9.47 16.45 5.17
C PRO A 65 -8.35 17.49 4.99
N THR A 66 -7.10 17.05 4.84
CA THR A 66 -5.91 17.91 4.75
C THR A 66 -5.55 18.26 3.29
N GLY A 67 -6.42 17.95 2.32
CA GLY A 67 -6.17 18.19 0.88
C GLY A 67 -5.85 19.65 0.53
N GLU A 68 -6.65 20.61 1.00
CA GLU A 68 -6.42 22.04 0.76
C GLU A 68 -5.09 22.53 1.34
N ARG A 69 -4.73 22.06 2.54
CA ARG A 69 -3.45 22.37 3.17
C ARG A 69 -2.29 21.76 2.39
N ALA A 70 -2.43 20.55 1.88
CA ALA A 70 -1.43 19.91 1.01
C ALA A 70 -1.19 20.72 -0.28
N LEU A 71 -2.25 21.22 -0.92
CA LEU A 71 -2.14 22.09 -2.09
C LEU A 71 -1.42 23.41 -1.77
N ALA A 72 -1.72 24.02 -0.61
CA ALA A 72 -1.04 25.23 -0.15
C ALA A 72 0.47 24.97 0.06
N MET A 73 0.84 23.86 0.71
CA MET A 73 2.24 23.45 0.88
C MET A 73 2.95 23.21 -0.46
N GLY A 74 2.26 22.64 -1.44
CA GLY A 74 2.79 22.47 -2.79
C GLY A 74 3.08 23.80 -3.48
N ARG A 75 2.21 24.81 -3.28
CA ARG A 75 2.44 26.18 -3.77
C ARG A 75 3.63 26.83 -3.08
N GLU A 76 3.76 26.70 -1.76
CA GLU A 76 4.91 27.21 -1.00
C GLU A 76 6.24 26.60 -1.46
N PHE A 77 6.25 25.28 -1.70
CA PHE A 77 7.42 24.58 -2.24
C PHE A 77 7.79 25.12 -3.63
N SER A 78 6.80 25.33 -4.51
CA SER A 78 7.03 25.90 -5.84
C SER A 78 7.61 27.31 -5.80
N ALA A 79 7.22 28.13 -4.82
CA ALA A 79 7.76 29.47 -4.62
C ALA A 79 9.23 29.44 -4.21
N HIS A 80 9.58 28.60 -3.24
CA HIS A 80 10.97 28.43 -2.78
C HIS A 80 11.86 27.78 -3.84
N LYS A 81 11.31 26.86 -4.63
CA LYS A 81 12.00 26.25 -5.78
C LYS A 81 12.38 27.30 -6.83
N LYS A 82 11.48 28.24 -7.12
CA LYS A 82 11.75 29.37 -8.04
C LYS A 82 12.82 30.32 -7.48
N GLN A 83 12.78 30.62 -6.18
CA GLN A 83 13.77 31.48 -5.52
C GLN A 83 15.16 30.85 -5.48
N ALA A 84 15.24 29.53 -5.21
CA ALA A 84 16.50 28.81 -5.12
C ALA A 84 17.10 28.43 -6.49
N GLY A 85 16.34 28.56 -7.59
CA GLY A 85 16.76 28.13 -8.93
C GLY A 85 16.98 26.62 -9.05
N GLY A 86 16.38 25.83 -8.15
CA GLY A 86 16.66 24.40 -8.00
C GLY A 86 15.89 23.81 -6.81
N MET A 87 16.32 22.65 -6.31
CA MET A 87 15.72 22.02 -5.13
C MET A 87 15.99 22.86 -3.86
N PRO A 88 14.96 23.35 -3.15
CA PRO A 88 15.14 24.08 -1.90
C PRO A 88 15.34 23.11 -0.71
N VAL A 89 16.53 22.52 -0.61
CA VAL A 89 16.86 21.49 0.40
C VAL A 89 16.68 22.01 1.82
N ASP A 90 17.21 23.19 2.14
CA ASP A 90 17.15 23.74 3.50
C ASP A 90 15.73 24.02 3.98
N TRP A 91 14.88 24.52 3.07
CA TRP A 91 13.46 24.72 3.36
C TRP A 91 12.76 23.39 3.59
N LEU A 92 13.03 22.39 2.75
CA LEU A 92 12.39 21.08 2.84
C LEU A 92 12.77 20.37 4.15
N VAL A 93 14.03 20.47 4.56
CA VAL A 93 14.50 19.92 5.84
C VAL A 93 13.76 20.57 7.01
N LYS A 94 13.67 21.90 7.04
CA LYS A 94 12.92 22.62 8.09
C LYS A 94 11.43 22.28 8.08
N ALA A 95 10.83 22.20 6.89
CA ALA A 95 9.41 21.88 6.74
C ALA A 95 9.11 20.47 7.27
N MET A 96 9.93 19.47 6.93
CA MET A 96 9.76 18.10 7.43
C MET A 96 10.03 18.00 8.94
N GLN A 97 11.06 18.67 9.46
CA GLN A 97 11.34 18.73 10.90
C GLN A 97 10.19 19.37 11.69
N ALA A 98 9.59 20.45 11.16
CA ALA A 98 8.44 21.10 11.77
C ALA A 98 7.19 20.19 11.84
N LYS A 99 7.11 19.15 11.00
CA LYS A 99 6.07 18.11 11.07
C LYS A 99 6.45 16.92 11.95
N GLY A 100 7.60 16.96 12.64
CA GLY A 100 8.04 15.92 13.57
C GLY A 100 8.65 14.69 12.91
N LEU A 101 9.13 14.82 11.67
CA LEU A 101 9.88 13.77 10.97
C LEU A 101 11.37 13.80 11.37
N GLU A 102 12.00 12.64 11.48
CA GLU A 102 13.47 12.54 11.53
C GLU A 102 14.02 12.70 10.11
N VAL A 103 14.67 13.84 9.81
CA VAL A 103 15.07 14.20 8.45
C VAL A 103 16.54 13.93 8.20
N PHE A 104 16.84 13.38 7.03
CA PHE A 104 18.18 13.10 6.56
C PHE A 104 18.36 13.55 5.11
N THR A 105 19.58 13.98 4.79
CA THR A 105 19.98 14.43 3.45
C THR A 105 21.08 13.55 2.90
N GLN A 106 20.93 13.09 1.66
CA GLN A 106 21.91 12.27 0.95
C GLN A 106 22.29 12.94 -0.36
N SER A 107 23.48 13.53 -0.40
CA SER A 107 24.07 14.05 -1.64
C SER A 107 24.58 12.88 -2.50
N PHE A 108 24.29 12.90 -3.79
CA PHE A 108 24.79 11.91 -4.73
C PHE A 108 25.34 12.58 -6.00
N SER A 109 26.35 11.93 -6.58
CA SER A 109 26.88 12.26 -7.89
C SER A 109 27.06 10.97 -8.68
N ARG A 110 26.41 10.85 -9.82
CA ARG A 110 26.51 9.66 -10.67
C ARG A 110 26.81 10.07 -12.10
N THR A 111 27.88 9.51 -12.66
CA THR A 111 28.18 9.62 -14.09
C THR A 111 27.32 8.61 -14.83
N LEU A 112 26.45 9.07 -15.71
CA LEU A 112 25.67 8.18 -16.56
C LEU A 112 26.57 7.62 -17.67
N PRO A 113 26.44 6.32 -18.00
CA PRO A 113 27.26 5.67 -19.03
C PRO A 113 26.82 5.99 -20.46
N PHE A 114 25.77 6.80 -20.65
CA PHE A 114 25.21 7.12 -21.95
C PHE A 114 25.84 8.42 -22.49
N PRO A 115 26.49 8.38 -23.66
CA PRO A 115 26.93 9.59 -24.34
C PRO A 115 25.69 10.30 -24.92
N ASP A 116 25.41 11.50 -24.43
CA ASP A 116 24.45 12.42 -25.06
C ASP A 116 25.20 13.20 -26.15
N GLU A 117 24.54 13.55 -27.26
CA GLU A 117 25.15 14.00 -28.54
C GLU A 117 26.16 15.17 -28.45
N ASN A 118 26.28 15.85 -27.30
CA ASN A 118 27.18 16.98 -27.08
C ASN A 118 28.12 16.88 -25.85
N LYS A 119 27.99 15.87 -24.97
CA LYS A 119 28.86 15.74 -23.77
C LYS A 119 29.16 14.27 -23.46
N GLU A 120 30.43 13.89 -23.60
CA GLU A 120 30.92 12.51 -23.44
C GLU A 120 30.65 11.86 -22.07
N ARG A 121 30.27 12.63 -21.03
CA ARG A 121 29.83 12.11 -19.71
C ARG A 121 28.83 13.06 -19.05
N TYR A 122 27.54 12.76 -19.11
CA TYR A 122 26.54 13.52 -18.35
C TYR A 122 26.63 13.13 -16.86
N MET A 123 27.21 14.02 -16.05
CA MET A 123 27.30 13.84 -14.60
C MET A 123 26.04 14.41 -13.93
N VAL A 124 25.22 13.53 -13.37
CA VAL A 124 24.04 13.90 -12.60
C VAL A 124 24.45 14.11 -11.16
N ARG A 125 24.17 15.30 -10.63
CA ARG A 125 24.34 15.63 -9.21
C ARG A 125 22.99 16.01 -8.62
N GLY A 126 22.75 15.59 -7.40
CA GLY A 126 21.51 15.88 -6.69
C GLY A 126 21.60 15.60 -5.20
N THR A 127 20.55 15.99 -4.48
CA THR A 127 20.41 15.75 -3.05
C THR A 127 19.05 15.12 -2.81
N ASN A 128 19.04 13.90 -2.30
CA ASN A 128 17.82 13.26 -1.82
C ASN A 128 17.57 13.71 -0.38
N VAL A 129 16.32 14.03 -0.06
CA VAL A 129 15.88 14.36 1.29
C VAL A 129 14.82 13.35 1.68
N TYR A 130 15.00 12.68 2.81
CA TYR A 130 14.03 11.72 3.33
C TYR A 130 13.71 12.01 4.79
N GLY A 131 12.43 11.91 5.14
CA GLY A 131 11.92 12.05 6.50
C GLY A 131 11.38 10.70 6.98
N ILE A 132 11.79 10.27 8.18
CA ILE A 132 11.34 9.03 8.79
C ILE A 132 10.35 9.37 9.90
N LEU A 133 9.14 8.85 9.79
CA LEU A 133 8.16 8.83 10.86
C LEU A 133 8.20 7.46 11.53
N ARG A 134 8.59 7.40 12.80
CA ARG A 134 8.69 6.13 13.54
C ARG A 134 7.42 5.87 14.33
N ALA A 135 6.88 4.66 14.22
CA ALA A 135 5.81 4.20 15.09
C ALA A 135 6.33 4.03 16.54
N PRO A 136 5.59 4.48 17.55
CA PRO A 136 6.05 4.47 18.94
C PRO A 136 6.06 3.07 19.59
N ARG A 137 5.25 2.11 19.10
CA ARG A 137 5.07 0.80 19.75
C ARG A 137 5.13 -0.42 18.81
N ALA A 138 5.48 -0.25 17.54
CA ALA A 138 5.56 -1.36 16.57
C ALA A 138 7.00 -1.86 16.35
N PRO A 139 7.22 -3.15 16.03
CA PRO A 139 8.56 -3.77 15.94
C PRO A 139 9.54 -3.22 14.88
N ARG A 140 9.24 -2.11 14.19
CA ARG A 140 10.11 -1.46 13.16
C ARG A 140 10.61 -2.40 12.04
N THR A 141 9.98 -3.56 11.87
CA THR A 141 10.31 -4.56 10.85
C THR A 141 9.60 -4.30 9.52
N GLU A 142 8.60 -3.43 9.52
CA GLU A 142 7.80 -3.08 8.35
C GLU A 142 7.90 -1.56 8.12
N SER A 143 7.95 -1.15 6.85
CA SER A 143 8.04 0.25 6.49
C SER A 143 7.26 0.51 5.21
N LEU A 144 6.59 1.66 5.18
CA LEU A 144 5.95 2.20 4.00
C LEU A 144 6.77 3.39 3.51
N VAL A 145 7.18 3.36 2.24
CA VAL A 145 8.01 4.41 1.63
C VAL A 145 7.19 5.16 0.60
N PHE A 146 7.08 6.47 0.81
CA PHE A 146 6.49 7.39 -0.16
C PHE A 146 7.58 8.26 -0.77
N SER A 147 7.65 8.32 -2.09
CA SER A 147 8.64 9.10 -2.82
C SER A 147 7.98 10.03 -3.84
N ALA A 148 8.37 11.30 -3.85
CA ALA A 148 7.99 12.24 -4.90
C ALA A 148 9.26 12.78 -5.57
N PRO A 149 9.40 12.64 -6.90
CA PRO A 149 10.51 13.23 -7.62
C PRO A 149 10.27 14.74 -7.77
N CYS A 150 11.21 15.57 -7.32
CA CYS A 150 11.20 17.00 -7.57
C CYS A 150 12.00 17.30 -8.84
N SER A 151 11.41 17.06 -10.00
CA SER A 151 12.04 17.46 -11.26
C SER A 151 11.84 18.97 -11.50
N PRO A 152 12.70 19.63 -12.28
CA PRO A 152 12.46 21.02 -12.67
C PRO A 152 11.16 21.21 -13.44
N GLN A 153 10.68 20.16 -14.13
CA GLN A 153 9.47 20.17 -14.97
C GLN A 153 8.16 19.94 -14.20
N GLY A 154 8.17 19.58 -12.91
CA GLY A 154 6.92 19.47 -12.15
C GLY A 154 6.99 18.67 -10.87
N ASN A 155 5.79 18.30 -10.38
CA ASN A 155 5.48 17.53 -9.16
C ASN A 155 5.57 18.26 -7.81
N ASP A 156 5.51 19.59 -7.82
CA ASP A 156 5.48 20.38 -6.58
C ASP A 156 4.25 20.04 -5.70
N GLN A 157 3.12 19.70 -6.33
CA GLN A 157 1.90 19.28 -5.62
C GLN A 157 2.07 17.92 -4.93
N ALA A 158 2.87 17.00 -5.50
CA ALA A 158 3.14 15.71 -4.87
C ALA A 158 3.95 15.88 -3.58
N VAL A 159 4.92 16.81 -3.58
CA VAL A 159 5.68 17.17 -2.36
C VAL A 159 4.75 17.75 -1.30
N GLY A 160 3.84 18.64 -1.70
CA GLY A 160 2.82 19.21 -0.81
C GLY A 160 1.91 18.13 -0.21
N LEU A 161 1.47 17.16 -1.01
CA LEU A 161 0.68 16.02 -0.55
C LEU A 161 1.44 15.14 0.44
N LEU A 162 2.70 14.81 0.18
CA LEU A 162 3.51 14.02 1.11
C LEU A 162 3.74 14.74 2.44
N LEU A 163 3.97 16.06 2.40
CA LEU A 163 4.08 16.87 3.62
C LEU A 163 2.76 16.92 4.40
N GLY A 164 1.62 17.00 3.71
CA GLY A 164 0.29 16.93 4.30
C GLY A 164 -0.01 15.56 4.93
N LEU A 165 0.33 14.47 4.23
CA LEU A 165 0.20 13.10 4.73
C LEU A 165 1.08 12.85 5.94
N ALA A 166 2.33 13.33 5.92
CA ALA A 166 3.22 13.19 7.07
C ALA A 166 2.66 13.90 8.32
N GLN A 167 2.06 15.09 8.13
CA GLN A 167 1.37 15.78 9.23
C GLN A 167 0.16 14.99 9.74
N TYR A 168 -0.62 14.41 8.83
CA TYR A 168 -1.79 13.60 9.17
C TYR A 168 -1.39 12.37 10.00
N PHE A 169 -0.44 11.57 9.52
CA PHE A 169 0.03 10.39 10.24
C PHE A 169 0.67 10.72 11.59
N ARG A 170 1.26 11.90 11.73
CA ARG A 170 1.79 12.33 13.03
C ARG A 170 0.68 12.56 14.06
N GLY A 171 -0.46 13.11 13.64
CA GLY A 171 -1.64 13.30 14.51
C GLY A 171 -2.13 11.97 15.08
N GLU A 172 -2.37 10.99 14.19
CA GLU A 172 -2.80 9.63 14.54
C GLU A 172 -1.84 8.94 15.53
N VAL A 173 -0.54 9.06 15.28
CA VAL A 173 0.50 8.46 16.14
C VAL A 173 0.51 9.07 17.55
N GLN A 174 0.13 10.34 17.69
CA GLN A 174 0.11 11.02 18.99
C GLN A 174 -1.14 10.69 19.81
N GLU A 175 -2.31 10.58 19.18
CA GLU A 175 -3.57 10.22 19.85
C GLU A 175 -3.59 8.76 20.31
N THR A 176 -3.02 7.85 19.51
CA THR A 176 -2.89 6.43 19.89
C THR A 176 -1.90 6.21 21.05
N GLY A 177 -1.04 7.20 21.34
CA GLY A 177 -0.02 7.13 22.39
C GLY A 177 -0.52 7.46 23.81
N THR A 178 -1.61 8.23 23.93
CA THR A 178 -2.04 8.85 25.20
C THR A 178 -3.17 8.12 25.93
N HIS A 179 -3.89 7.21 25.27
CA HIS A 179 -4.89 6.37 25.94
C HIS A 179 -4.29 4.98 26.19
N PRO A 180 -4.01 4.59 27.45
CA PRO A 180 -3.90 3.16 27.74
C PRO A 180 -5.27 2.55 27.39
N PHE A 181 -5.29 1.67 26.41
CA PHE A 181 -6.43 0.79 26.17
C PHE A 181 -6.56 -0.10 27.43
N SER A 182 -7.28 0.39 28.43
CA SER A 182 -7.71 -0.41 29.59
C SER A 182 -8.97 -1.13 29.16
N ASP A 183 -8.78 -2.34 28.63
CA ASP A 183 -9.85 -3.30 28.46
C ASP A 183 -10.26 -3.79 29.86
N THR A 184 -11.02 -2.96 30.57
CA THR A 184 -11.65 -3.37 31.83
C THR A 184 -12.90 -4.13 31.40
N GLY A 185 -12.72 -5.39 31.01
CA GLY A 185 -13.80 -6.26 30.52
C GLY A 185 -14.90 -6.38 31.59
N THR A 186 -15.96 -5.58 31.46
CA THR A 186 -17.17 -5.66 32.31
C THR A 186 -18.29 -6.48 31.66
N HIS A 187 -18.04 -7.10 30.50
CA HIS A 187 -18.97 -8.04 29.88
C HIS A 187 -18.45 -9.46 30.08
N PRO A 188 -19.22 -10.37 30.72
CA PRO A 188 -18.83 -11.77 30.80
C PRO A 188 -18.79 -12.34 29.39
N PHE A 189 -17.57 -12.61 28.91
CA PHE A 189 -17.33 -13.35 27.68
C PHE A 189 -17.73 -14.80 27.93
N SER A 190 -18.83 -15.25 27.31
CA SER A 190 -19.25 -16.66 27.34
C SER A 190 -18.32 -17.47 26.45
N ASP A 191 -17.21 -17.91 27.01
CA ASP A 191 -16.25 -18.78 26.33
C ASP A 191 -16.78 -20.22 26.30
N THR A 192 -17.20 -20.70 25.13
CA THR A 192 -17.62 -22.10 24.93
C THR A 192 -16.45 -22.96 24.43
N GLY A 193 -15.21 -22.58 24.77
CA GLY A 193 -13.98 -23.27 24.36
C GLY A 193 -13.34 -24.05 25.50
N THR A 194 -13.44 -25.39 25.49
CA THR A 194 -12.90 -26.29 26.52
C THR A 194 -11.39 -26.54 26.42
N ARG A 195 -10.53 -25.51 26.25
CA ARG A 195 -9.07 -25.72 26.25
C ARG A 195 -8.32 -24.58 26.96
N PRO A 196 -7.63 -24.86 28.09
CA PRO A 196 -6.76 -23.87 28.71
C PRO A 196 -5.52 -23.63 27.84
N PHE A 197 -5.38 -22.40 27.35
CA PHE A 197 -4.15 -21.91 26.72
C PHE A 197 -3.08 -21.72 27.80
N SER A 198 -2.02 -22.52 27.77
CA SER A 198 -0.89 -22.43 28.70
C SER A 198 0.18 -21.50 28.12
N ASP A 199 0.32 -20.33 28.71
CA ASP A 199 1.34 -19.34 28.34
C ASP A 199 2.64 -19.65 29.07
N THR A 200 3.61 -20.26 28.37
CA THR A 200 4.95 -20.51 28.94
C THR A 200 5.88 -19.40 28.47
N GLY A 201 5.87 -18.29 29.19
CA GLY A 201 6.80 -17.19 28.97
C GLY A 201 8.24 -17.62 29.27
N SER A 202 9.02 -17.91 28.23
CA SER A 202 10.48 -17.98 28.34
C SER A 202 11.11 -16.74 27.71
N ARG A 203 11.51 -15.80 28.58
CA ARG A 203 12.47 -14.74 28.26
C ARG A 203 13.77 -15.38 27.79
N ALA A 204 14.24 -15.02 26.60
CA ALA A 204 15.64 -15.17 26.23
C ALA A 204 16.12 -13.86 25.61
N PRO A 205 17.17 -13.22 26.14
CA PRO A 205 17.80 -12.07 25.51
C PRO A 205 18.84 -12.59 24.51
N TRP A 206 18.80 -12.15 23.25
CA TRP A 206 19.93 -12.35 22.35
C TRP A 206 20.31 -11.05 21.62
N PRO A 207 21.61 -10.87 21.35
CA PRO A 207 22.28 -9.58 21.35
C PRO A 207 22.35 -8.93 19.97
N TRP A 208 22.54 -7.62 20.02
CA TRP A 208 23.08 -6.75 19.00
C TRP A 208 24.28 -7.36 18.27
N PHE A 209 24.29 -7.30 16.94
CA PHE A 209 25.53 -7.21 16.16
C PHE A 209 25.35 -6.27 14.96
N CYS A 210 26.44 -5.55 14.69
CA CYS A 210 26.65 -4.53 13.66
C CYS A 210 26.36 -4.99 12.23
#